data_AF-A0A1R0H0J3-F1
#
_entry.id   AF-A0A1R0H0J3-F1
#
_cell.length_a   1.000
_cell.length_b   1.000
_cell.length_c   1.000
_cell.angle_alpha   90.00
_cell.angle_beta   90.00
_cell.angle_gamma   90.00
#
_symmetry.space_group_name_H-M   'P 1'
#
loop_
_entity.id
_entity.type
_entity.pdbx_description
1 polymer ?
#
loop_
_entity_poly.entity_id
_entity_poly.type
_entity_poly.pdbx_seq_one_letter_code
_entity_poly.pdbx_strand_id
1 'polypeptide(L)'
;MNALVNELKVLNNKYKKIIKRWPVDKLRPNHCISLSLKEYAQDQLVYTPDMKEAELEQRILTGTKQAAALDRILSNEAFKKYPLSHNYTHSPYEPDYYARLMKHIDDVSSGKAKPPGNWLMRFLTK
;
A
#
# COMPACT_ATOMS: atom_id res chain seq x y z
N MET A 1 33.03 0.72 0.59
CA MET A 1 32.33 0.47 1.88
C MET A 1 31.59 1.65 2.52
N ASN A 2 32.22 2.71 3.09
CA ASN A 2 31.47 3.76 3.82
C ASN A 2 30.40 4.50 2.99
N ALA A 3 30.63 4.70 1.70
CA ALA A 3 29.66 5.32 0.79
C ALA A 3 28.40 4.45 0.61
N LEU A 4 28.57 3.16 0.33
CA LEU A 4 27.46 2.21 0.13
C LEU A 4 26.59 2.05 1.39
N VAL A 5 27.22 2.02 2.57
CA VAL A 5 26.48 1.98 3.84
C VAL A 5 25.65 3.26 4.02
N ASN A 6 26.18 4.41 3.60
CA ASN A 6 25.43 5.67 3.65
C ASN A 6 24.26 5.66 2.65
N GLU A 7 24.46 5.16 1.43
CA GLU A 7 23.39 5.01 0.43
C GLU A 7 22.27 4.09 0.92
N LEU A 8 22.61 2.96 1.55
CA LEU A 8 21.64 2.06 2.15
C LEU A 8 20.81 2.77 3.24
N LYS A 9 21.45 3.59 4.08
CA LYS A 9 20.76 4.39 5.10
C LYS A 9 19.82 5.42 4.48
N VAL A 10 20.24 6.11 3.41
CA VAL A 10 19.41 7.05 2.66
C VAL A 10 18.19 6.33 2.07
N LEU A 11 18.40 5.16 1.49
CA LEU A 11 17.34 4.32 0.93
C LEU A 11 16.35 3.86 2.02
N ASN A 12 16.85 3.42 3.18
CA ASN A 12 16.00 3.05 4.32
C ASN A 12 15.13 4.24 4.78
N ASN A 13 15.70 5.44 4.88
CA ASN A 13 14.94 6.64 5.20
C ASN A 13 13.88 6.97 4.16
N LYS A 14 14.15 6.73 2.87
CA LYS A 14 13.15 6.85 1.80
C LYS A 14 12.01 5.86 2.00
N TYR A 15 12.30 4.59 2.29
CA TYR A 15 11.27 3.59 2.60
C TYR A 15 10.42 3.97 3.81
N LYS A 16 11.02 4.49 4.89
CA LYS A 16 10.27 4.98 6.06
C LYS A 16 9.26 6.08 5.68
N LYS A 17 9.65 7.00 4.80
CA LYS A 17 8.76 8.05 4.28
C LYS A 17 7.62 7.47 3.43
N ILE A 18 7.91 6.51 2.56
CA ILE A 18 6.92 5.80 1.73
C ILE A 18 5.91 5.06 2.62
N ILE A 19 6.40 4.28 3.60
CA ILE A 19 5.56 3.50 4.51
C ILE A 19 4.61 4.41 5.29
N LYS A 20 5.09 5.57 5.78
CA LYS A 20 4.25 6.53 6.50
C LYS A 20 3.11 7.08 5.64
N ARG A 21 3.32 7.20 4.33
CA ARG A 21 2.31 7.68 3.36
C ARG A 21 1.37 6.56 2.88
N TRP A 22 1.69 5.30 3.15
CA TRP A 22 0.90 4.18 2.68
C TRP A 22 -0.48 4.17 3.33
N PRO A 23 -1.57 3.95 2.57
CA PRO A 23 -2.91 3.88 3.14
C PRO A 23 -3.01 2.74 4.16
N VAL A 24 -3.69 3.01 5.27
CA VAL A 24 -3.97 2.02 6.31
C VAL A 24 -5.26 1.29 5.95
N ASP A 25 -5.20 -0.03 5.81
CA ASP A 25 -6.38 -0.86 5.64
C ASP A 25 -7.07 -1.03 7.00
N LYS A 26 -8.13 -0.25 7.23
CA LYS A 26 -8.89 -0.31 8.49
C LYS A 26 -9.67 -1.62 8.66
N LEU A 27 -9.99 -2.33 7.57
CA LEU A 27 -10.74 -3.58 7.63
C LEU A 27 -9.85 -4.75 8.04
N ARG A 28 -8.56 -4.68 7.72
CA ARG A 28 -7.58 -5.74 8.00
C ARG A 28 -6.33 -5.14 8.63
N PRO A 29 -6.41 -4.66 9.89
CA PRO A 29 -5.30 -3.98 10.55
C PRO A 29 -4.05 -4.87 10.66
N ASN A 30 -4.23 -6.19 10.80
CA ASN A 30 -3.14 -7.16 10.92
C ASN A 30 -2.53 -7.60 9.58
N HIS A 31 -3.20 -7.34 8.45
CA HIS A 31 -2.76 -7.73 7.11
C HIS A 31 -2.62 -6.51 6.20
N CYS A 32 -1.84 -5.53 6.66
CA CYS A 32 -1.56 -4.29 5.93
C CYS A 32 -0.22 -4.39 5.19
N ILE A 33 -0.18 -3.92 3.94
CA ILE A 33 1.05 -3.82 3.13
C ILE A 33 2.13 -3.00 3.85
N SER A 34 1.73 -2.00 4.65
CA SER A 34 2.65 -1.21 5.45
C SER A 34 3.48 -2.04 6.45
N LEU A 35 2.94 -3.15 6.96
CA LEU A 35 3.65 -4.05 7.85
C LEU A 35 4.70 -4.86 7.07
N SER A 36 4.29 -5.47 5.96
CA SER A 36 5.21 -6.21 5.09
C SER A 36 6.35 -5.33 4.55
N LEU A 37 6.07 -4.06 4.24
CA LEU A 37 7.10 -3.11 3.83
C LEU A 37 8.06 -2.74 4.98
N LYS A 38 7.60 -2.71 6.23
CA LYS A 38 8.48 -2.49 7.40
C LYS A 38 9.40 -3.67 7.60
N GLU A 39 8.86 -4.89 7.58
CA GLU A 39 9.63 -6.13 7.70
C GLU A 39 10.68 -6.21 6.58
N TYR A 40 10.26 -5.99 5.33
CA TYR A 40 11.19 -5.92 4.20
C TYR A 40 12.32 -4.90 4.41
N ALA A 41 11.98 -3.68 4.83
CA ALA A 41 12.99 -2.63 5.05
C ALA A 41 13.94 -2.99 6.20
N GLN A 42 13.47 -3.69 7.22
CA GLN A 42 14.27 -4.15 8.35
C GLN A 42 15.25 -5.25 7.92
N ASP A 43 14.82 -6.19 7.09
CA ASP A 43 15.65 -7.32 6.63
C ASP A 43 16.65 -6.91 5.56
N GLN A 44 16.23 -6.05 4.63
CA GLN A 44 17.00 -5.76 3.41
C GLN A 44 17.83 -4.48 3.49
N LEU A 45 17.38 -3.47 4.26
CA LEU A 45 17.96 -2.12 4.26
C LEU A 45 18.70 -1.76 5.56
N VAL A 46 18.92 -2.75 6.43
CA VAL A 46 19.77 -2.62 7.62
C VAL A 46 21.13 -3.23 7.31
N TYR A 47 22.19 -2.45 7.53
CA TYR A 47 23.57 -2.92 7.34
C TYR A 47 23.96 -3.86 8.49
N THR A 48 24.54 -5.00 8.16
CA THR A 48 25.26 -5.86 9.11
C THR A 48 26.74 -5.93 8.71
N PRO A 49 27.67 -5.98 9.69
CA PRO A 49 29.11 -5.92 9.41
C PRO A 49 29.63 -7.10 8.59
N ASP A 50 28.91 -8.23 8.59
CA ASP A 50 29.27 -9.45 7.83
C ASP A 50 28.84 -9.41 6.36
N MET A 51 28.15 -8.35 5.90
CA MET A 51 27.69 -8.24 4.51
C MET A 51 28.84 -8.02 3.54
N LYS A 52 28.82 -8.77 2.43
CA LYS A 52 29.75 -8.58 1.32
C LYS A 52 29.40 -7.31 0.53
N GLU A 53 30.40 -6.64 -0.02
CA GLU A 53 30.20 -5.40 -0.79
C GLU A 53 29.28 -5.61 -2.03
N ALA A 54 29.44 -6.73 -2.75
CA ALA A 54 28.58 -7.07 -3.87
C ALA A 54 27.10 -7.26 -3.47
N GLU A 55 26.85 -7.77 -2.26
CA GLU A 55 25.49 -7.94 -1.73
C GLU A 55 24.85 -6.58 -1.41
N LEU A 56 25.64 -5.66 -0.84
CA LEU A 56 25.20 -4.29 -0.57
C LEU A 56 24.80 -3.56 -1.85
N GLU A 57 25.63 -3.64 -2.89
CA GLU A 57 25.33 -3.03 -4.20
C GLU A 57 24.04 -3.59 -4.80
N GLN A 58 23.84 -4.91 -4.72
CA GLN A 58 22.62 -5.54 -5.22
C GLN A 58 21.38 -5.10 -4.43
N ARG A 59 21.47 -5.03 -3.10
CA ARG A 59 20.37 -4.54 -2.23
C ARG A 59 20.03 -3.08 -2.52
N ILE A 60 21.03 -2.23 -2.75
CA ILE A 60 20.82 -0.82 -3.12
C ILE A 60 20.16 -0.72 -4.50
N LEU A 61 20.67 -1.43 -5.50
CA LEU A 61 20.13 -1.41 -6.86
C LEU A 61 18.67 -1.92 -6.93
N THR A 62 18.37 -3.01 -6.24
CA THR A 62 17.02 -3.58 -6.21
C THR A 62 16.07 -2.70 -5.41
N GLY A 63 16.49 -2.27 -4.21
CA GLY A 63 15.68 -1.44 -3.32
C GLY A 63 15.39 -0.06 -3.90
N THR A 64 16.31 0.56 -4.65
CA THR A 64 16.07 1.84 -5.36
C THR A 64 15.02 1.71 -6.46
N LYS A 65 15.08 0.66 -7.29
CA LYS A 65 14.06 0.37 -8.32
C LYS A 65 12.69 0.15 -7.70
N GLN A 66 12.63 -0.64 -6.62
CA GLN A 66 11.40 -0.90 -5.89
C GLN A 66 10.84 0.37 -5.24
N ALA A 67 11.68 1.19 -4.60
CA ALA A 67 11.26 2.46 -4.01
C ALA A 67 10.64 3.39 -5.05
N ALA A 68 11.24 3.46 -6.25
CA ALA A 68 10.67 4.22 -7.36
C ALA A 68 9.30 3.67 -7.78
N ALA A 69 9.15 2.35 -7.91
CA ALA A 69 7.85 1.74 -8.24
C ALA A 69 6.77 2.03 -7.16
N LEU A 70 7.14 1.93 -5.88
CA LEU A 70 6.25 2.25 -4.76
C LEU A 70 5.82 3.72 -4.78
N ASP A 71 6.72 4.64 -5.08
CA ASP A 71 6.38 6.07 -5.25
C ASP A 71 5.38 6.29 -6.39
N ARG A 72 5.52 5.58 -7.52
CA ARG A 72 4.58 5.65 -8.65
C ARG A 72 3.18 5.14 -8.30
N ILE A 73 3.12 4.08 -7.49
CA ILE A 73 1.85 3.55 -6.98
C ILE A 73 1.19 4.59 -6.06
N LEU A 74 1.95 5.16 -5.13
CA LEU A 74 1.43 6.19 -4.21
C LEU A 74 1.02 7.49 -4.92
N SER A 75 1.71 7.89 -5.98
CA SER A 75 1.36 9.06 -6.78
C SER A 75 0.15 8.83 -7.70
N ASN A 76 -0.38 7.58 -7.70
CA ASN A 76 -1.45 7.08 -8.55
C ASN A 76 -1.22 7.41 -10.04
N GLU A 77 0.03 7.27 -10.49
CA GLU A 77 0.44 7.60 -11.86
C GLU A 77 -0.36 6.85 -12.92
N ALA A 78 -0.70 5.59 -12.66
CA ALA A 78 -1.48 4.76 -13.59
C ALA A 78 -2.86 5.38 -13.85
N PHE A 79 -3.57 5.82 -12.80
CA PHE A 79 -4.87 6.48 -12.95
C PHE A 79 -4.77 7.81 -13.69
N LYS A 80 -3.69 8.58 -13.46
CA LYS A 80 -3.45 9.84 -14.18
C LYS A 80 -3.17 9.62 -15.66
N LYS A 81 -2.45 8.55 -16.00
CA LYS A 81 -2.08 8.23 -17.38
C LYS A 81 -3.22 7.56 -18.15
N TYR A 82 -4.02 6.74 -17.47
CA TYR A 82 -5.13 5.99 -18.04
C TYR A 82 -6.40 6.27 -17.24
N PRO A 83 -7.04 7.44 -17.46
CA PRO A 83 -8.24 7.80 -16.73
C PRO A 83 -9.37 6.81 -17.06
N LEU A 84 -10.07 6.35 -16.03
CA LEU A 84 -11.22 5.48 -16.20
C LEU A 84 -12.39 6.26 -16.82
N SER A 85 -13.20 5.56 -17.61
CA SER A 85 -14.41 6.18 -18.15
C SER A 85 -15.38 6.51 -17.02
N HIS A 86 -16.19 7.55 -17.23
CA HIS A 86 -17.19 8.00 -16.25
C HIS A 86 -18.15 6.88 -15.82
N ASN A 87 -18.47 5.95 -16.72
CA ASN A 87 -19.39 4.85 -16.45
C ASN A 87 -18.81 3.80 -15.49
N TYR A 88 -17.48 3.71 -15.36
CA TYR A 88 -16.84 2.84 -14.37
C TYR A 88 -16.85 3.45 -12.97
N THR A 89 -16.87 4.77 -12.85
CA THR A 89 -16.89 5.47 -11.56
C THR A 89 -18.32 5.78 -11.09
N HIS A 90 -19.26 5.85 -12.02
CA HIS A 90 -20.68 6.09 -11.75
C HIS A 90 -21.50 5.06 -12.53
N SER A 91 -22.04 4.07 -11.83
CA SER A 91 -22.96 3.12 -12.46
C SER A 91 -24.23 3.87 -12.89
N PRO A 92 -24.63 3.81 -14.17
CA PRO A 92 -25.85 4.49 -14.63
C PRO A 92 -27.11 3.87 -14.02
N TYR A 93 -27.06 2.60 -13.63
CA TYR A 93 -28.17 1.89 -13.00
C TYR A 93 -28.28 2.18 -11.51
N GLU A 94 -27.17 2.57 -10.86
CA GLU A 94 -27.14 2.77 -9.42
C GLU A 94 -26.13 3.89 -9.05
N PRO A 95 -26.57 5.17 -9.13
CA PRO A 95 -25.70 6.32 -8.93
C PRO A 95 -24.99 6.32 -7.56
N ASP A 96 -25.70 5.84 -6.54
CA ASP A 96 -25.23 5.84 -5.13
C ASP A 96 -24.46 4.58 -4.74
N TYR A 97 -24.15 3.68 -5.68
CA TYR A 97 -23.53 2.38 -5.36
C TYR A 97 -22.23 2.52 -4.58
N TYR A 98 -21.26 3.26 -5.13
CA TYR A 98 -19.95 3.44 -4.50
C TYR A 98 -20.04 4.25 -3.21
N ALA A 99 -20.96 5.22 -3.12
CA ALA A 99 -21.19 5.98 -1.89
C ALA A 99 -21.69 5.08 -0.75
N ARG A 100 -22.63 4.16 -1.04
CA ARG A 100 -23.09 3.15 -0.09
C ARG A 100 -21.99 2.18 0.32
N LEU A 101 -21.19 1.72 -0.65
CA LEU A 101 -20.06 0.84 -0.38
C LEU A 101 -19.04 1.49 0.54
N MET A 102 -18.66 2.75 0.29
CA MET A 102 -17.73 3.50 1.13
C MET A 102 -18.27 3.70 2.55
N LYS A 103 -19.54 4.09 2.68
CA LYS A 103 -20.20 4.21 3.99
C LYS A 103 -20.15 2.89 4.76
N HIS A 104 -20.41 1.78 4.09
CA HIS A 104 -20.35 0.47 4.72
C HIS A 104 -18.94 0.09 5.20
N ILE A 105 -17.92 0.37 4.38
CA ILE A 105 -16.52 0.14 4.77
C ILE A 105 -16.18 0.96 6.03
N ASP A 106 -16.65 2.20 6.12
CA ASP A 106 -16.45 3.04 7.30
C ASP A 106 -17.23 2.52 8.52
N ASP A 107 -18.45 2.03 8.35
CA ASP A 107 -19.26 1.43 9.42
C ASP A 107 -18.61 0.14 9.96
N VAL A 108 -18.08 -0.72 9.09
CA VAL A 108 -17.35 -1.94 9.48
C VAL A 108 -16.06 -1.59 10.19
N SER A 109 -15.26 -0.69 9.61
CA SER A 109 -13.98 -0.31 10.19
C SER A 109 -14.09 0.40 11.55
N SER A 110 -15.20 1.11 11.79
CA SER A 110 -15.48 1.76 13.07
C SER A 110 -16.12 0.83 14.11
N GLY A 111 -16.33 -0.45 13.79
CA GLY A 111 -16.97 -1.42 14.68
C GLY A 111 -18.47 -1.19 14.89
N LYS A 112 -19.10 -0.32 14.08
CA LYS A 112 -20.54 -0.03 14.12
C LYS A 112 -21.36 -1.03 13.32
N ALA A 113 -20.72 -1.83 12.46
CA ALA A 113 -21.37 -2.86 11.69
C ALA A 113 -21.88 -3.99 12.60
N LYS A 114 -23.17 -4.31 12.47
CA LYS A 114 -23.77 -5.49 13.09
C LYS A 114 -23.19 -6.75 12.42
N PRO A 115 -22.97 -7.86 13.17
CA PRO A 115 -22.51 -9.12 12.59
C PRO A 115 -23.45 -9.57 11.45
N PRO A 116 -22.92 -10.26 10.42
CA PRO A 116 -23.66 -10.47 9.19
C PRO A 116 -24.75 -11.54 9.39
N GLY A 117 -25.97 -11.10 9.70
CA GLY A 117 -27.17 -11.89 9.42
C GLY A 117 -27.61 -11.64 7.98
N ASN A 118 -27.59 -12.67 7.11
CA ASN A 118 -28.17 -12.77 5.75
C ASN A 118 -28.10 -11.51 4.83
N TRP A 119 -27.15 -10.64 5.10
CA TRP A 119 -26.99 -9.29 4.57
C TRP A 119 -26.46 -9.27 3.14
N LEU A 120 -25.46 -10.14 2.86
CA LEU A 120 -24.72 -10.10 1.60
C LEU A 120 -25.65 -10.49 0.44
N MET A 121 -26.53 -11.46 0.74
CA MET A 121 -27.61 -11.86 -0.15
C MET A 121 -28.60 -10.73 -0.39
N ARG A 122 -28.94 -9.89 0.60
CA ARG A 122 -29.84 -8.74 0.44
C ARG A 122 -29.20 -7.54 -0.30
N PHE A 123 -27.89 -7.38 -0.25
CA PHE A 123 -27.14 -6.33 -0.97
C PHE A 123 -26.93 -6.69 -2.45
N LEU A 124 -26.79 -7.97 -2.78
CA LEU A 124 -26.57 -8.46 -4.15
C LEU A 124 -27.86 -8.73 -4.94
N THR A 125 -29.04 -8.70 -4.30
CA THR A 125 -30.33 -9.10 -4.91
C THR A 125 -31.35 -7.95 -5.05
N LYS A 126 -30.96 -6.70 -4.76
CA LYS A 126 -31.84 -5.53 -4.95
C LYS A 126 -31.37 -4.65 -6.09
#